data_AF-A0A4Y2PLW4-F1
#
_entry.id   AF-A0A4Y2PLW4-F1
#
_cell.length_a   1.000
_cell.length_b   1.000
_cell.length_c   1.000
_cell.angle_alpha   90.00
_cell.angle_beta   90.00
_cell.angle_gamma   90.00
#
_symmetry.space_group_name_H-M   'P 1'
#
loop_
_entity.id
_entity.type
_entity.pdbx_description
1 polymer ?
#
loop_
_entity_poly.entity_id
_entity_poly.type
_entity_poly.pdbx_seq_one_letter_code
_entity_poly.pdbx_strand_id
1 'polypeptide(L)'
;MCVNLIACGFCVFIRLLFQEEYDLEANYLLKAPPPAWHLVKEREELKKKNREFNQDWTESFEFICNTDGLPTCLICHEKLAHNKSDLERHCTTKHTQFAGKYPTGDARKKAVEELQKKQSSSMLSNKVQSSNNVNLASFAVSLEIAKRGKPFTDGEYVKVCFIRASEELFRDFKNKAEITKKIEDLPLSAKTVQDRTAKISSNVTHMQVEDIQLASALSLAVDESCDIKSTAQVTLFVRYMSSQGPKEELLGLLPLSGQTRGEDIANAVQKCLEDNGIDINKIVSIATDGARSMTGIHRGVTSILQKKINHEILTFHCIIHQEALCAQTFPTEIVGVMNLVINIINSILAKALYHRQIKDFLEEIDSQFSELLLHNKVRWLSRGKVLQRFALRLTEIKTFLNEKSIDHPELEEDKWLQKFNFMVDTTMKLNELNLKLQGKGNPAYARLEEVVCFEKNYFFLLKTWREVNYFILKI
;
A
#
# COMPACT_ATOMS: atom_id res chain seq x y z
N MET A 1 24.54 27.18 2.97
CA MET A 1 25.43 26.05 2.58
C MET A 1 24.80 24.76 3.08
N CYS A 2 24.81 23.72 2.24
CA CYS A 2 24.07 22.44 2.34
C CYS A 2 22.62 22.48 1.82
N VAL A 3 22.47 22.77 0.53
CA VAL A 3 21.29 22.37 -0.25
C VAL A 3 21.58 20.97 -0.77
N ASN A 4 21.06 19.95 -0.09
CA ASN A 4 21.13 18.56 -0.54
C ASN A 4 20.33 18.45 -1.84
N LEU A 5 21.03 18.26 -2.97
CA LEU A 5 20.42 18.04 -4.28
C LEU A 5 19.65 16.71 -4.27
N ILE A 6 18.44 16.71 -4.86
CA ILE A 6 17.43 15.63 -4.80
C ILE A 6 17.18 15.10 -6.21
N ALA A 7 17.25 13.78 -6.41
CA ALA A 7 16.91 13.11 -7.66
C ALA A 7 15.95 11.95 -7.33
N CYS A 8 14.94 11.74 -8.17
CA CYS A 8 13.93 10.72 -8.00
C CYS A 8 14.44 9.35 -8.49
N GLY A 9 14.40 8.35 -7.61
CA GLY A 9 14.75 6.96 -7.92
C GLY A 9 13.56 6.01 -7.94
N PHE A 10 12.33 6.47 -8.11
CA PHE A 10 11.18 5.60 -7.83
C PHE A 10 10.01 5.71 -8.84
N CYS A 11 10.31 5.63 -10.14
CA CYS A 11 9.29 5.43 -11.18
C CYS A 11 8.92 3.95 -11.42
N VAL A 12 9.61 2.97 -10.80
CA VAL A 12 9.36 1.53 -11.09
C VAL A 12 8.40 0.85 -10.11
N PHE A 13 8.25 1.36 -8.88
CA PHE A 13 7.46 0.68 -7.85
C PHE A 13 5.95 0.83 -8.04
N ILE A 14 5.50 1.87 -8.73
CA ILE A 14 4.09 2.07 -9.07
C ILE A 14 3.60 0.98 -10.03
N ARG A 15 4.46 0.54 -10.97
CA ARG A 15 4.12 -0.59 -11.86
C ARG A 15 4.09 -1.95 -11.17
N LEU A 16 4.73 -2.10 -10.02
CA LEU A 16 4.69 -3.34 -9.23
C LEU A 16 3.44 -3.40 -8.35
N LEU A 17 3.03 -2.26 -7.77
CA LEU A 17 1.78 -2.16 -6.99
C LEU A 17 0.51 -2.42 -7.83
N PHE A 18 0.56 -2.26 -9.15
CA PHE A 18 -0.57 -2.50 -10.06
C PHE A 18 -0.50 -3.82 -10.85
N GLN A 19 0.50 -4.69 -10.63
CA GLN A 19 0.64 -5.92 -11.43
C GLN A 19 1.26 -7.14 -10.73
N GLU A 20 1.70 -7.07 -9.48
CA GLU A 20 2.12 -8.25 -8.71
C GLU A 20 0.97 -8.84 -7.90
N GLU A 21 -0.12 -9.28 -8.56
CA GLU A 21 -1.07 -10.23 -7.94
C GLU A 21 -2.00 -10.93 -8.94
N TYR A 22 -1.57 -11.26 -10.15
CA TYR A 22 -2.37 -12.14 -11.02
C TYR A 22 -1.48 -13.04 -11.90
N ASP A 23 -0.89 -14.04 -11.26
CA ASP A 23 -0.76 -15.37 -11.86
C ASP A 23 -1.25 -16.37 -10.81
N LEU A 24 -2.34 -17.07 -11.16
CA LEU A 24 -3.13 -18.04 -10.39
C LEU A 24 -4.33 -17.44 -9.60
N GLU A 25 -5.53 -17.89 -9.97
CA GLU A 25 -6.85 -17.64 -9.35
C GLU A 25 -7.64 -16.39 -9.81
N ALA A 26 -8.05 -16.39 -11.08
CA ALA A 26 -9.22 -15.65 -11.53
C ALA A 26 -10.24 -16.61 -12.15
N ASN A 27 -11.05 -17.26 -11.31
CA ASN A 27 -12.37 -17.74 -11.68
C ASN A 27 -13.25 -17.72 -10.43
N TYR A 28 -14.47 -17.19 -10.62
CA TYR A 28 -15.64 -17.17 -9.71
C TYR A 28 -15.99 -15.83 -9.03
N LEU A 29 -17.13 -15.32 -9.54
CA LEU A 29 -18.25 -14.65 -8.84
C LEU A 29 -18.25 -13.12 -8.70
N LEU A 30 -19.08 -12.46 -9.52
CA LEU A 30 -19.78 -11.23 -9.17
C LEU A 30 -21.18 -11.20 -9.80
N LYS A 31 -22.24 -11.36 -8.98
CA LYS A 31 -23.55 -10.69 -9.12
C LYS A 31 -24.30 -10.67 -7.78
N ALA A 32 -24.50 -9.49 -7.20
CA ALA A 32 -25.71 -9.14 -6.44
C ALA A 32 -25.79 -7.60 -6.19
N PRO A 33 -26.98 -6.97 -6.31
CA PRO A 33 -27.20 -5.52 -6.09
C PRO A 33 -27.51 -5.18 -4.61
N PRO A 34 -27.46 -3.89 -4.21
CA PRO A 34 -27.62 -3.47 -2.81
C PRO A 34 -29.11 -3.36 -2.37
N PRO A 35 -29.46 -3.64 -1.10
CA PRO A 35 -30.79 -3.35 -0.56
C PRO A 35 -30.88 -1.96 0.10
N ALA A 36 -32.04 -1.35 -0.08
CA ALA A 36 -32.46 -0.05 0.45
C ALA A 36 -32.88 -0.14 1.93
N TRP A 37 -32.38 0.80 2.75
CA TRP A 37 -32.97 1.15 4.04
C TRP A 37 -33.13 2.68 4.12
N HIS A 38 -34.25 3.19 3.67
CA HIS A 38 -34.83 4.43 4.17
C HIS A 38 -36.33 4.16 4.18
N LEU A 39 -37.05 4.60 5.23
CA LEU A 39 -38.48 4.37 5.53
C LEU A 39 -38.84 3.33 6.63
N VAL A 40 -38.07 3.24 7.73
CA VAL A 40 -38.61 2.65 9.00
C VAL A 40 -38.39 3.57 10.22
N LYS A 41 -37.80 4.76 10.07
CA LYS A 41 -37.42 5.60 11.23
C LYS A 41 -38.54 6.49 11.79
N GLU A 42 -39.67 6.64 11.10
CA GLU A 42 -40.71 7.60 11.51
C GLU A 42 -41.86 7.00 12.36
N ARG A 43 -41.87 5.68 12.61
CA ARG A 43 -42.93 5.05 13.43
C ARG A 43 -42.53 4.72 14.87
N GLU A 44 -41.24 4.83 15.22
CA GLU A 44 -40.75 4.59 16.59
C GLU A 44 -40.53 5.88 17.42
N GLU A 45 -40.38 7.05 16.78
CA GLU A 45 -40.12 8.31 17.50
C GLU A 45 -41.36 8.93 18.18
N LEU A 46 -42.56 8.45 17.87
CA LEU A 46 -43.80 8.89 18.53
C LEU A 46 -44.19 8.08 19.78
N LYS A 47 -43.49 6.97 20.09
CA LYS A 47 -43.68 6.21 21.34
C LYS A 47 -42.63 6.49 22.42
N LYS A 48 -41.50 7.14 22.08
CA LYS A 48 -40.40 7.43 23.02
C LYS A 48 -40.59 8.67 23.90
N LYS A 49 -41.50 9.59 23.54
CA LYS A 49 -41.64 10.90 24.21
C LYS A 49 -42.29 10.90 25.61
N ASN A 50 -42.65 9.75 26.21
CA ASN A 50 -43.41 9.71 27.47
C ASN A 50 -42.79 8.91 28.64
N ARG A 51 -41.50 8.57 28.65
CA ARG A 51 -40.84 7.91 29.80
C ARG A 51 -39.36 8.26 29.96
N GLU A 52 -39.04 9.54 30.08
CA GLU A 52 -37.66 9.96 30.37
C GLU A 52 -37.37 9.90 31.88
N PHE A 53 -36.15 9.47 32.23
CA PHE A 53 -35.65 9.44 33.60
C PHE A 53 -35.40 10.87 34.08
N ASN A 54 -36.02 11.29 35.19
CA ASN A 54 -35.76 12.61 35.76
C ASN A 54 -34.48 12.57 36.63
N GLN A 55 -33.53 13.45 36.31
CA GLN A 55 -32.24 13.55 36.97
C GLN A 55 -32.37 13.86 38.48
N ASP A 56 -33.44 14.55 38.90
CA ASP A 56 -33.77 14.86 40.30
C ASP A 56 -34.00 13.60 41.14
N TRP A 57 -34.33 12.46 40.51
CA TRP A 57 -34.50 11.17 41.21
C TRP A 57 -33.18 10.62 41.74
N THR A 58 -32.06 11.06 41.18
CA THR A 58 -30.73 10.68 41.67
C THR A 58 -30.48 11.23 43.06
N GLU A 59 -30.82 12.50 43.28
CA GLU A 59 -30.63 13.18 44.56
C GLU A 59 -31.77 12.89 45.54
N SER A 60 -32.99 12.69 45.03
CA SER A 60 -34.19 12.51 45.87
C SER A 60 -34.41 11.05 46.31
N PHE A 61 -34.00 10.08 45.49
CA PHE A 61 -34.33 8.66 45.69
C PHE A 61 -33.13 7.71 45.46
N GLU A 62 -31.90 8.20 45.30
CA GLU A 62 -30.71 7.34 45.10
C GLU A 62 -30.80 6.43 43.86
N PHE A 63 -31.50 6.84 42.80
CA PHE A 63 -31.60 6.06 41.55
C PHE A 63 -30.72 6.64 40.45
N ILE A 64 -30.13 5.77 39.62
CA ILE A 64 -29.45 6.16 38.38
C ILE A 64 -30.08 5.49 37.18
N CYS A 65 -29.96 6.11 36.02
CA CYS A 65 -30.36 5.50 34.75
C CYS A 65 -29.29 4.50 34.30
N ASN A 66 -29.67 3.22 34.09
CA ASN A 66 -28.75 2.22 33.55
C ASN A 66 -28.66 2.29 32.02
N THR A 67 -27.80 1.46 31.41
CA THR A 67 -27.59 1.40 29.94
C THR A 67 -28.86 1.05 29.16
N ASP A 68 -29.84 0.43 29.82
CA ASP A 68 -31.13 0.03 29.23
C ASP A 68 -32.20 1.13 29.41
N GLY A 69 -31.82 2.29 29.97
CA GLY A 69 -32.70 3.42 30.24
C GLY A 69 -33.49 3.33 31.55
N LEU A 70 -33.37 2.26 32.34
CA LEU A 70 -34.22 2.03 33.52
C LEU A 70 -33.63 2.59 34.82
N PRO A 71 -34.46 3.16 35.73
CA PRO A 71 -34.06 3.49 37.09
C PRO A 71 -33.48 2.26 37.82
N THR A 72 -32.26 2.38 38.33
CA THR A 72 -31.56 1.37 39.15
C THR A 72 -31.11 1.96 40.48
N CYS A 73 -31.42 1.30 41.59
CA CYS A 73 -31.07 1.79 42.93
C CYS A 73 -29.56 1.73 43.17
N LEU A 74 -28.97 2.81 43.70
CA LEU A 74 -27.55 2.89 44.04
C LEU A 74 -27.15 2.05 45.27
N ILE A 75 -28.11 1.69 46.12
CA ILE A 75 -27.86 0.96 47.38
C ILE A 75 -28.00 -0.56 47.19
N CYS A 76 -29.08 -1.02 46.55
CA CYS A 76 -29.36 -2.46 46.40
C CYS A 76 -29.35 -2.98 44.95
N HIS A 77 -29.13 -2.11 43.96
CA HIS A 77 -29.04 -2.45 42.53
C HIS A 77 -30.31 -3.04 41.91
N GLU A 78 -31.47 -2.89 42.57
CA GLU A 78 -32.77 -3.30 42.01
C GLU A 78 -33.21 -2.36 40.88
N LYS A 79 -33.69 -2.93 39.77
CA LYS A 79 -34.21 -2.20 38.61
C LYS A 79 -35.71 -1.97 38.76
N LEU A 80 -36.19 -0.75 38.50
CA LEU A 80 -37.61 -0.39 38.57
C LEU A 80 -38.10 0.26 37.27
N ALA A 81 -39.43 0.31 37.09
CA ALA A 81 -40.05 1.04 36.00
C ALA A 81 -40.05 2.57 36.26
N HIS A 82 -40.22 3.37 35.21
CA HIS A 82 -40.21 4.85 35.23
C HIS A 82 -41.43 5.49 35.94
N ASN A 83 -41.71 5.11 37.18
CA ASN A 83 -42.79 5.66 37.98
C ASN A 83 -42.24 6.22 39.30
N LYS A 84 -42.36 7.55 39.51
CA LYS A 84 -41.90 8.23 40.73
C LYS A 84 -42.44 7.56 42.01
N SER A 85 -43.71 7.15 41.99
CA SER A 85 -44.37 6.47 43.12
C SER A 85 -43.74 5.13 43.48
N ASP A 86 -43.22 4.38 42.50
CA ASP A 86 -42.55 3.10 42.74
C ASP A 86 -41.14 3.30 43.32
N LEU A 87 -40.44 4.35 42.89
CA LEU A 87 -39.11 4.75 43.41
C LEU A 87 -39.20 5.22 44.87
N GLU A 88 -40.18 6.09 45.16
CA GLU A 88 -40.41 6.63 46.50
C GLU A 88 -40.82 5.53 47.49
N ARG A 89 -41.70 4.61 47.06
CA ARG A 89 -42.06 3.42 47.84
C ARG A 89 -40.85 2.51 48.08
N HIS A 90 -39.99 2.31 47.08
CA HIS A 90 -38.79 1.50 47.24
C HIS A 90 -37.83 2.08 48.30
N CYS A 91 -37.53 3.39 48.25
CA CYS A 91 -36.64 4.02 49.22
C CYS A 91 -37.22 4.01 50.64
N THR A 92 -38.52 4.28 50.78
CA THR A 92 -39.20 4.31 52.08
C THR A 92 -39.42 2.92 52.69
N THR A 93 -39.35 1.84 51.90
CA THR A 93 -39.56 0.47 52.41
C THR A 93 -38.26 -0.31 52.59
N LYS A 94 -37.31 -0.21 51.65
CA LYS A 94 -36.05 -0.99 51.66
C LYS A 94 -34.85 -0.23 52.23
N HIS A 95 -34.90 1.10 52.27
CA HIS A 95 -33.77 1.97 52.64
C HIS A 95 -34.12 2.97 53.74
N THR A 96 -35.00 2.58 54.66
CA THR A 96 -35.42 3.39 55.83
C THR A 96 -34.26 3.90 56.68
N GLN A 97 -33.23 3.09 56.88
CA GLN A 97 -32.03 3.48 57.64
C GLN A 97 -31.21 4.56 56.93
N PHE A 98 -31.12 4.52 55.60
CA PHE A 98 -30.41 5.53 54.82
C PHE A 98 -31.21 6.83 54.77
N ALA A 99 -32.52 6.73 54.54
CA ALA A 99 -33.44 7.88 54.55
C ALA A 99 -33.49 8.58 55.92
N GLY A 100 -33.44 7.83 57.03
CA GLY A 100 -33.38 8.39 58.38
C GLY A 100 -32.03 9.02 58.72
N LYS A 101 -30.92 8.49 58.19
CA LYS A 101 -29.58 9.04 58.41
C LYS A 101 -29.29 10.27 57.56
N TYR A 102 -29.94 10.40 56.40
CA TYR A 102 -29.73 11.50 55.46
C TYR A 102 -31.06 12.01 54.88
N PRO A 103 -31.87 12.79 55.64
CA PRO A 103 -33.24 13.12 55.23
C PRO A 103 -33.32 14.00 53.98
N THR A 104 -32.52 15.08 53.89
CA THR A 104 -32.36 15.95 52.71
C THR A 104 -31.29 17.02 52.98
N GLY A 105 -30.56 17.47 51.94
CA GLY A 105 -29.50 18.51 52.05
C GLY A 105 -28.10 18.02 51.64
N ASP A 106 -27.09 18.88 51.83
CA ASP A 106 -25.70 18.66 51.33
C ASP A 106 -25.05 17.35 51.81
N ALA A 107 -25.42 16.88 53.01
CA ALA A 107 -24.94 15.61 53.55
C ALA A 107 -25.44 14.40 52.74
N ARG A 108 -26.68 14.45 52.23
CA ARG A 108 -27.25 13.40 51.37
C ARG A 108 -26.58 13.41 50.00
N LYS A 109 -26.37 14.61 49.43
CA LYS A 109 -25.71 14.80 48.15
C LYS A 109 -24.29 14.20 48.14
N LYS A 110 -23.49 14.48 49.18
CA LYS A 110 -22.15 13.88 49.33
C LYS A 110 -22.19 12.35 49.46
N ALA A 111 -23.15 11.80 50.19
CA ALA A 111 -23.30 10.35 50.34
C ALA A 111 -23.66 9.65 49.02
N VAL A 112 -24.53 10.27 48.20
CA VAL A 112 -24.88 9.79 46.86
C VAL A 112 -23.68 9.85 45.91
N GLU A 113 -22.90 10.94 45.94
CA GLU A 113 -21.67 11.07 45.15
C GLU A 113 -20.62 10.01 45.52
N GLU A 114 -20.47 9.66 46.80
CA GLU A 114 -19.57 8.59 47.24
C GLU A 114 -20.03 7.20 46.77
N LEU A 115 -21.33 6.93 46.79
CA LEU A 115 -21.90 5.67 46.28
C LEU A 115 -21.68 5.53 44.76
N GLN A 116 -21.84 6.63 44.01
CA GLN A 116 -21.55 6.66 42.58
C GLN A 116 -20.06 6.41 42.28
N LYS A 117 -19.14 6.97 43.07
CA LYS A 117 -17.69 6.74 42.93
C LYS A 117 -17.29 5.29 43.23
N LYS A 118 -17.96 4.64 44.20
CA LYS A 118 -17.71 3.21 44.53
C LYS A 118 -18.22 2.26 43.44
N GLN A 119 -19.32 2.60 42.76
CA GLN A 119 -19.89 1.76 41.70
C GLN A 119 -19.08 1.83 40.39
N SER A 120 -18.46 2.97 40.10
CA SER A 120 -17.71 3.20 38.85
C SER A 120 -16.31 2.58 38.83
N SER A 121 -15.74 2.20 39.98
CA SER A 121 -14.33 1.79 40.10
C SER A 121 -14.06 0.27 40.05
N SER A 122 -14.97 -0.61 40.48
CA SER A 122 -14.64 -2.04 40.67
C SER A 122 -15.12 -3.00 39.57
N MET A 123 -16.24 -2.73 38.89
CA MET A 123 -16.79 -3.63 37.84
C MET A 123 -16.58 -3.14 36.40
N LEU A 124 -16.38 -1.83 36.20
CA LEU A 124 -16.16 -1.25 34.88
C LEU A 124 -14.71 -1.39 34.39
N SER A 125 -13.73 -1.34 35.28
CA SER A 125 -12.30 -1.40 34.93
C SER A 125 -11.92 -2.70 34.23
N ASN A 126 -12.28 -3.85 34.78
CA ASN A 126 -11.90 -5.17 34.23
C ASN A 126 -12.61 -5.51 32.91
N LYS A 127 -13.88 -5.10 32.73
CA LYS A 127 -14.65 -5.40 31.51
C LYS A 127 -14.25 -4.49 30.34
N VAL A 128 -13.93 -3.22 30.62
CA VAL A 128 -13.41 -2.25 29.64
C VAL A 128 -11.98 -2.62 29.20
N GLN A 129 -11.13 -3.09 30.11
CA GLN A 129 -9.76 -3.49 29.77
C GLN A 129 -9.72 -4.79 28.95
N SER A 130 -10.60 -5.73 29.28
CA SER A 130 -10.82 -7.00 28.58
C SER A 130 -11.30 -6.82 27.11
N SER A 131 -12.24 -5.90 26.86
CA SER A 131 -12.70 -5.56 25.50
C SER A 131 -11.69 -4.73 24.72
N ASN A 132 -10.89 -3.90 25.42
CA ASN A 132 -9.84 -3.10 24.79
C ASN A 132 -8.73 -4.01 24.20
N ASN A 133 -8.29 -5.05 24.92
CA ASN A 133 -7.25 -5.96 24.44
C ASN A 133 -7.67 -6.73 23.18
N VAL A 134 -8.94 -7.17 23.12
CA VAL A 134 -9.47 -7.86 21.94
C VAL A 134 -9.50 -6.91 20.75
N ASN A 135 -9.92 -5.66 20.94
CA ASN A 135 -9.87 -4.64 19.90
C ASN A 135 -8.43 -4.34 19.45
N LEU A 136 -7.46 -4.22 20.35
CA LEU A 136 -6.06 -4.00 19.99
C LEU A 136 -5.48 -5.17 19.18
N ALA A 137 -5.68 -6.41 19.64
CA ALA A 137 -5.23 -7.61 18.92
C ALA A 137 -5.80 -7.66 17.50
N SER A 138 -7.05 -7.26 17.38
CA SER A 138 -7.76 -7.29 16.12
C SER A 138 -7.31 -6.19 15.13
N PHE A 139 -6.86 -5.03 15.61
CA PHE A 139 -6.11 -4.06 14.79
C PHE A 139 -4.76 -4.61 14.35
N ALA A 140 -4.04 -5.30 15.24
CA ALA A 140 -2.74 -5.88 14.92
C ALA A 140 -2.85 -6.93 13.80
N VAL A 141 -3.82 -7.84 13.87
CA VAL A 141 -4.06 -8.82 12.81
C VAL A 141 -4.47 -8.14 11.50
N SER A 142 -5.38 -7.16 11.54
CA SER A 142 -5.79 -6.43 10.33
C SER A 142 -4.62 -5.69 9.67
N LEU A 143 -3.72 -5.11 10.46
CA LEU A 143 -2.49 -4.48 9.96
C LEU A 143 -1.60 -5.49 9.23
N GLU A 144 -1.43 -6.68 9.78
CA GLU A 144 -0.59 -7.73 9.19
C GLU A 144 -1.18 -8.31 7.89
N ILE A 145 -2.50 -8.40 7.78
CA ILE A 145 -3.21 -8.73 6.53
C ILE A 145 -2.95 -7.64 5.49
N ALA A 146 -3.18 -6.37 5.86
CA ALA A 146 -3.03 -5.23 4.96
C ALA A 146 -1.60 -5.06 4.44
N LYS A 147 -0.59 -5.18 5.30
CA LYS A 147 0.84 -5.09 4.92
C LYS A 147 1.26 -6.14 3.87
N ARG A 148 0.59 -7.29 3.84
CA ARG A 148 0.87 -8.39 2.92
C ARG A 148 -0.02 -8.37 1.67
N GLY A 149 -0.87 -7.36 1.51
CA GLY A 149 -1.81 -7.28 0.38
C GLY A 149 -2.91 -8.35 0.42
N LYS A 150 -3.12 -9.03 1.56
CA LYS A 150 -4.04 -10.16 1.61
C LYS A 150 -5.52 -9.75 1.60
N PRO A 151 -6.42 -10.59 1.05
CA PRO A 151 -7.86 -10.33 1.05
C PRO A 151 -8.39 -10.11 2.47
N PHE A 152 -9.39 -9.22 2.62
CA PHE A 152 -9.99 -8.97 3.94
C PHE A 152 -10.67 -10.21 4.54
N THR A 153 -11.12 -11.14 3.70
CA THR A 153 -11.67 -12.45 4.09
C THR A 153 -10.68 -13.31 4.85
N ASP A 154 -9.37 -13.09 4.69
CA ASP A 154 -8.33 -13.84 5.40
C ASP A 154 -8.40 -13.63 6.92
N GLY A 155 -9.07 -12.58 7.40
CA GLY A 155 -9.34 -12.41 8.84
C GLY A 155 -10.13 -13.58 9.43
N GLU A 156 -11.11 -14.10 8.70
CA GLU A 156 -11.94 -15.24 9.13
C GLU A 156 -11.11 -16.53 9.10
N TYR A 157 -10.31 -16.72 8.04
CA TYR A 157 -9.37 -17.83 7.93
C TYR A 157 -8.38 -17.86 9.10
N VAL A 158 -7.72 -16.73 9.39
CA VAL A 158 -6.78 -16.58 10.51
C VAL A 158 -7.47 -16.91 11.84
N LYS A 159 -8.70 -16.44 12.05
CA LYS A 159 -9.46 -16.74 13.27
C LYS A 159 -9.74 -18.24 13.42
N VAL A 160 -10.15 -18.91 12.35
CA VAL A 160 -10.40 -20.36 12.35
C VAL A 160 -9.11 -21.13 12.69
N CYS A 161 -7.99 -20.79 12.05
CA CYS A 161 -6.69 -21.38 12.37
C CYS A 161 -6.34 -21.18 13.85
N PHE A 162 -6.59 -20.00 14.40
CA PHE A 162 -6.26 -19.68 15.78
C PHE A 162 -7.09 -20.48 16.78
N ILE A 163 -8.40 -20.63 16.51
CA ILE A 163 -9.29 -21.48 17.32
C ILE A 163 -8.79 -22.93 17.33
N ARG A 164 -8.56 -23.51 16.14
CA ARG A 164 -8.09 -24.91 16.01
C ARG A 164 -6.74 -25.16 16.68
N ALA A 165 -5.78 -24.27 16.50
CA ALA A 165 -4.48 -24.38 17.16
C ALA A 165 -4.62 -24.26 18.69
N SER A 166 -5.52 -23.39 19.18
CA SER A 166 -5.72 -23.18 20.61
C SER A 166 -6.29 -24.40 21.34
N GLU A 167 -7.14 -25.19 20.67
CA GLU A 167 -7.71 -26.44 21.21
C GLU A 167 -6.62 -27.45 21.56
N GLU A 168 -5.56 -27.50 20.75
CA GLU A 168 -4.41 -28.39 20.94
C GLU A 168 -3.35 -27.80 21.87
N LEU A 169 -2.93 -26.56 21.62
CA LEU A 169 -1.84 -25.90 22.36
C LEU A 169 -2.17 -25.68 23.84
N PHE A 170 -3.44 -25.44 24.17
CA PHE A 170 -3.88 -25.13 25.53
C PHE A 170 -4.72 -26.25 26.15
N ARG A 171 -4.65 -27.47 25.59
CA ARG A 171 -5.45 -28.62 26.04
C ARG A 171 -5.37 -28.86 27.55
N ASP A 172 -4.17 -28.76 28.10
CA ASP A 172 -3.85 -29.06 29.50
C ASP A 172 -3.90 -27.81 30.41
N PHE A 173 -4.24 -26.64 29.86
CA PHE A 173 -4.28 -25.39 30.62
C PHE A 173 -5.60 -25.30 31.40
N LYS A 174 -5.52 -24.94 32.69
CA LYS A 174 -6.70 -24.78 33.57
C LYS A 174 -7.68 -23.70 33.07
N ASN A 175 -7.18 -22.67 32.39
CA ASN A 175 -7.96 -21.55 31.86
C ASN A 175 -8.26 -21.67 30.35
N LYS A 176 -8.18 -22.87 29.74
CA LYS A 176 -8.39 -23.06 28.30
C LYS A 176 -9.69 -22.47 27.78
N ALA A 177 -10.78 -22.64 28.50
CA ALA A 177 -12.10 -22.13 28.10
C ALA A 177 -12.12 -20.60 28.03
N GLU A 178 -11.40 -19.92 28.92
CA GLU A 178 -11.27 -18.46 28.91
C GLU A 178 -10.43 -18.00 27.71
N ILE A 179 -9.34 -18.71 27.40
CA ILE A 179 -8.48 -18.42 26.24
C ILE A 179 -9.24 -18.63 24.93
N THR A 180 -9.89 -19.79 24.75
CA THR A 180 -10.66 -20.09 23.53
C THR A 180 -11.78 -19.08 23.35
N LYS A 181 -12.53 -18.75 24.40
CA LYS A 181 -13.57 -17.72 24.35
C LYS A 181 -13.02 -16.35 23.92
N LYS A 182 -11.82 -15.98 24.39
CA LYS A 182 -11.15 -14.74 23.98
C LYS A 182 -10.80 -14.70 22.50
N ILE A 183 -10.42 -15.85 21.92
CA ILE A 183 -10.14 -15.98 20.49
C ILE A 183 -11.45 -15.95 19.69
N GLU A 184 -12.51 -16.60 20.19
CA GLU A 184 -13.85 -16.57 19.61
C GLU A 184 -14.44 -15.15 19.61
N ASP A 185 -14.19 -14.36 20.64
CA ASP A 185 -14.64 -12.96 20.73
C ASP A 185 -13.82 -12.02 19.82
N LEU A 186 -12.71 -12.48 19.23
CA LEU A 186 -11.85 -11.66 18.36
C LEU A 186 -12.59 -11.28 17.07
N PRO A 187 -12.86 -9.99 16.81
CA PRO A 187 -13.62 -9.61 15.63
C PRO A 187 -12.66 -9.55 14.44
N LEU A 188 -12.78 -10.49 13.51
CA LEU A 188 -11.96 -10.58 12.29
C LEU A 188 -12.79 -10.87 11.03
N SER A 189 -14.08 -10.50 11.04
CA SER A 189 -14.87 -10.59 9.81
C SER A 189 -14.27 -9.73 8.71
N ALA A 190 -14.52 -10.06 7.44
CA ALA A 190 -14.01 -9.28 6.32
C ALA A 190 -14.33 -7.78 6.44
N LYS A 191 -15.57 -7.46 6.88
CA LYS A 191 -16.01 -6.08 7.11
C LYS A 191 -15.20 -5.40 8.23
N THR A 192 -14.93 -6.14 9.29
CA THR A 192 -14.14 -5.62 10.41
C THR A 192 -12.71 -5.34 9.98
N VAL A 193 -12.08 -6.26 9.25
CA VAL A 193 -10.71 -6.08 8.75
C VAL A 193 -10.65 -4.86 7.84
N GLN A 194 -11.61 -4.71 6.92
CA GLN A 194 -11.74 -3.52 6.08
C GLN A 194 -11.84 -2.23 6.92
N ASP A 195 -12.75 -2.18 7.89
CA ASP A 195 -12.98 -0.99 8.70
C ASP A 195 -11.75 -0.61 9.54
N ARG A 196 -11.01 -1.59 10.06
CA ARG A 196 -9.76 -1.34 10.79
C ARG A 196 -8.65 -0.86 9.89
N THR A 197 -8.48 -1.48 8.72
CA THR A 197 -7.50 -1.05 7.72
C THR A 197 -7.77 0.39 7.29
N ALA A 198 -9.04 0.77 7.08
CA ALA A 198 -9.42 2.15 6.78
C ALA A 198 -9.05 3.12 7.92
N LYS A 199 -9.30 2.76 9.17
CA LYS A 199 -8.90 3.57 10.35
C LYS A 199 -7.39 3.71 10.48
N ILE A 200 -6.64 2.62 10.29
CA ILE A 200 -5.17 2.64 10.28
C ILE A 200 -4.68 3.57 9.17
N SER A 201 -5.20 3.40 7.95
CA SER A 201 -4.84 4.23 6.81
C SER A 201 -5.09 5.71 7.09
N SER A 202 -6.27 6.06 7.61
CA SER A 202 -6.61 7.45 7.95
C SER A 202 -5.65 8.04 8.99
N ASN A 203 -5.28 7.26 10.02
CA ASN A 203 -4.31 7.69 11.02
C ASN A 203 -2.91 7.88 10.44
N VAL A 204 -2.46 6.96 9.58
CA VAL A 204 -1.15 7.06 8.89
C VAL A 204 -1.12 8.30 7.99
N THR A 205 -2.17 8.52 7.18
CA THR A 205 -2.28 9.71 6.32
C THR A 205 -2.28 10.99 7.14
N HIS A 206 -3.00 11.03 8.27
CA HIS A 206 -2.99 12.20 9.15
C HIS A 206 -1.58 12.54 9.66
N MET A 207 -0.88 11.56 10.24
CA MET A 207 0.48 11.76 10.74
C MET A 207 1.45 12.17 9.62
N GLN A 208 1.32 11.55 8.45
CA GLN A 208 2.10 11.90 7.26
C GLN A 208 1.88 13.36 6.85
N VAL A 209 0.62 13.79 6.75
CA VAL A 209 0.28 15.16 6.33
C VAL A 209 0.75 16.18 7.36
N GLU A 210 0.61 15.91 8.66
CA GLU A 210 1.15 16.76 9.73
C GLU A 210 2.67 16.94 9.57
N ASP A 211 3.41 15.85 9.37
CA ASP A 211 4.86 15.89 9.15
C ASP A 211 5.25 16.70 7.89
N ILE A 212 4.51 16.54 6.79
CA ILE A 212 4.71 17.30 5.54
C ILE A 212 4.43 18.79 5.74
N GLN A 213 3.34 19.12 6.46
CA GLN A 213 2.97 20.49 6.75
C GLN A 213 4.01 21.20 7.63
N LEU A 214 4.68 20.48 8.54
CA LEU A 214 5.76 21.02 9.37
C LEU A 214 7.07 21.22 8.60
N ALA A 215 7.29 20.46 7.52
CA ALA A 215 8.51 20.59 6.74
C ALA A 215 8.67 22.00 6.13
N SER A 216 9.91 22.50 6.10
CA SER A 216 10.23 23.81 5.52
C SER A 216 10.37 23.77 3.99
N ALA A 217 10.68 22.60 3.44
CA ALA A 217 10.89 22.40 2.02
C ALA A 217 10.47 20.98 1.61
N LEU A 218 9.87 20.88 0.42
CA LEU A 218 9.31 19.68 -0.16
C LEU A 218 9.86 19.46 -1.57
N SER A 219 10.02 18.20 -1.95
CA SER A 219 10.29 17.81 -3.33
C SER A 219 9.23 16.83 -3.79
N LEU A 220 8.71 17.05 -5.00
CA LEU A 220 7.68 16.19 -5.59
C LEU A 220 8.30 15.23 -6.61
N ALA A 221 7.81 14.01 -6.63
CA ALA A 221 7.99 13.11 -7.77
C ALA A 221 6.61 12.77 -8.33
N VAL A 222 6.42 13.07 -9.62
CA VAL A 222 5.15 12.94 -10.32
C VAL A 222 5.34 11.97 -11.47
N ASP A 223 4.57 10.89 -11.47
CA ASP A 223 4.61 9.86 -12.50
C ASP A 223 3.18 9.50 -12.91
N GLU A 224 2.98 9.17 -14.19
CA GLU A 224 1.68 8.78 -14.73
C GLU A 224 1.70 7.32 -15.16
N SER A 225 0.66 6.58 -14.79
CA SER A 225 0.48 5.20 -15.24
C SER A 225 -0.99 4.87 -15.40
N CYS A 226 -1.28 3.92 -16.28
CA CYS A 226 -2.61 3.35 -16.41
C CYS A 226 -2.76 2.12 -15.51
N ASP A 227 -3.89 2.02 -14.80
CA ASP A 227 -4.26 0.79 -14.11
C ASP A 227 -4.80 -0.29 -15.06
N ILE A 228 -5.11 -1.47 -14.50
CA ILE A 228 -5.65 -2.62 -15.26
C ILE A 228 -7.00 -2.34 -15.95
N LYS A 229 -7.72 -1.29 -15.54
CA LYS A 229 -8.98 -0.84 -16.15
C LYS A 229 -8.75 0.30 -17.15
N SER A 230 -7.49 0.57 -17.51
CA SER A 230 -7.08 1.68 -18.38
C SER A 230 -7.42 3.06 -17.82
N THR A 231 -7.57 3.19 -16.51
CA THR A 231 -7.71 4.50 -15.85
C THR A 231 -6.33 5.08 -15.64
N ALA A 232 -6.06 6.24 -16.21
CA ALA A 232 -4.83 6.97 -15.95
C ALA A 232 -4.82 7.45 -14.50
N GLN A 233 -3.74 7.18 -13.79
CA GLN A 233 -3.51 7.58 -12.41
C GLN A 233 -2.17 8.31 -12.31
N VAL A 234 -2.20 9.48 -11.69
CA VAL A 234 -0.99 10.22 -11.35
C VAL A 234 -0.56 9.77 -9.97
N THR A 235 0.65 9.26 -9.86
CA THR A 235 1.25 9.00 -8.57
C THR A 235 2.05 10.20 -8.12
N LEU A 236 1.73 10.69 -6.93
CA LEU A 236 2.37 11.83 -6.31
C LEU A 236 3.15 11.38 -5.08
N PHE A 237 4.47 11.38 -5.18
CA PHE A 237 5.38 11.18 -4.05
C PHE A 237 5.89 12.52 -3.53
N VAL A 238 6.07 12.61 -2.22
CA VAL A 238 6.67 13.75 -1.54
C VAL A 238 7.89 13.32 -0.76
N ARG A 239 8.97 14.08 -0.92
CA ARG A 239 10.21 13.92 -0.18
C ARG A 239 10.47 15.17 0.65
N TYR A 240 10.76 14.98 1.93
CA TYR A 240 10.90 16.07 2.89
C TYR A 240 11.81 15.68 4.06
N MET A 241 12.22 16.66 4.86
CA MET A 241 12.98 16.44 6.08
C MET A 241 12.05 16.44 7.29
N SER A 242 11.97 15.30 7.99
CA SER A 242 11.29 15.20 9.28
C SER A 242 12.29 15.30 10.43
N SER A 243 11.80 15.35 11.67
CA SER A 243 12.62 15.25 12.88
C SER A 243 13.43 13.94 12.97
N GLN A 244 12.98 12.89 12.27
CA GLN A 244 13.64 11.57 12.22
C GLN A 244 14.59 11.43 11.02
N GLY A 245 14.76 12.48 10.21
CA GLY A 245 15.59 12.48 9.01
C GLY A 245 14.77 12.54 7.71
N PRO A 246 15.41 12.26 6.56
CA PRO A 246 14.77 12.35 5.25
C PRO A 246 13.69 11.28 5.10
N LYS A 247 12.47 11.71 4.75
CA LYS A 247 11.34 10.83 4.43
C LYS A 247 10.96 10.96 2.96
N GLU A 248 10.51 9.86 2.39
CA GLU A 248 9.96 9.76 1.03
C GLU A 248 8.70 8.91 1.11
N GLU A 249 7.56 9.53 0.85
CA GLU A 249 6.25 8.91 1.08
C GLU A 249 5.28 9.20 -0.06
N LEU A 250 4.36 8.26 -0.28
CA LEU A 250 3.29 8.40 -1.26
C LEU A 250 2.23 9.35 -0.70
N LEU A 251 2.02 10.50 -1.33
CA LEU A 251 0.99 11.45 -0.93
C LEU A 251 -0.37 11.09 -1.53
N GLY A 252 -0.40 10.58 -2.77
CA GLY A 252 -1.65 10.18 -3.40
C GLY A 252 -1.51 9.44 -4.72
N LEU A 253 -2.53 8.64 -5.01
CA LEU A 253 -2.83 8.09 -6.34
C LEU A 253 -4.06 8.84 -6.87
N LEU A 254 -3.84 9.72 -7.85
CA LEU A 254 -4.81 10.68 -8.31
C LEU A 254 -5.41 10.20 -9.64
N PRO A 255 -6.63 9.65 -9.65
CA PRO A 255 -7.25 9.20 -10.89
C PRO A 255 -7.57 10.41 -11.79
N LEU A 256 -7.27 10.29 -13.07
CA LEU A 256 -7.62 11.26 -14.09
C LEU A 256 -8.83 10.77 -14.89
N SER A 257 -9.82 11.65 -15.06
CA SER A 257 -10.99 11.38 -15.87
C SER A 257 -10.82 11.95 -17.28
N GLY A 258 -10.78 11.08 -18.28
CA GLY A 258 -10.83 11.45 -19.70
C GLY A 258 -9.47 11.81 -20.31
N GLN A 259 -8.84 12.91 -19.88
CA GLN A 259 -7.62 13.45 -20.50
C GLN A 259 -6.42 13.41 -19.57
N THR A 260 -5.22 13.30 -20.15
CA THR A 260 -3.92 13.24 -19.45
C THR A 260 -3.00 14.39 -19.86
N ARG A 261 -3.57 15.57 -20.16
CA ARG A 261 -2.77 16.75 -20.51
C ARG A 261 -2.01 17.22 -19.27
N GLY A 262 -0.92 17.95 -19.49
CA GLY A 262 -0.15 18.53 -18.38
C GLY A 262 -0.98 19.46 -17.49
N GLU A 263 -1.99 20.14 -18.04
CA GLU A 263 -2.97 20.91 -17.29
C GLU A 263 -3.83 20.05 -16.36
N ASP A 264 -4.33 18.90 -16.84
CA ASP A 264 -5.14 17.98 -16.04
C ASP A 264 -4.33 17.41 -14.87
N ILE A 265 -3.10 16.99 -15.15
CA ILE A 265 -2.16 16.47 -14.14
C ILE A 265 -1.81 17.55 -13.12
N ALA A 266 -1.47 18.77 -13.58
CA ALA A 266 -1.12 19.87 -12.69
C ALA A 266 -2.29 20.27 -11.78
N ASN A 267 -3.52 20.28 -12.30
CA ASN A 267 -4.72 20.55 -11.52
C ASN A 267 -4.98 19.47 -10.47
N ALA A 268 -4.81 18.19 -10.84
CA ALA A 268 -4.95 17.08 -9.89
C ALA A 268 -3.91 17.18 -8.75
N VAL A 269 -2.64 17.47 -9.08
CA VAL A 269 -1.58 17.67 -8.09
C VAL A 269 -1.90 18.86 -7.17
N GLN A 270 -2.31 20.00 -7.73
CA GLN A 270 -2.67 21.18 -6.93
C GLN A 270 -3.83 20.91 -5.99
N LYS A 271 -4.90 20.29 -6.50
CA LYS A 271 -6.04 19.91 -5.69
C LYS A 271 -5.63 18.99 -4.54
N CYS A 272 -4.77 18.01 -4.80
CA CYS A 272 -4.25 17.13 -3.76
C CYS A 272 -3.47 17.90 -2.69
N LEU A 273 -2.64 18.87 -3.07
CA LEU A 273 -1.92 19.72 -2.11
C LEU A 273 -2.88 20.59 -1.28
N GLU A 274 -3.88 21.19 -1.93
CA GLU A 274 -4.92 22.02 -1.30
C GLU A 274 -5.78 21.21 -0.32
N ASP A 275 -6.27 20.04 -0.73
CA ASP A 275 -7.07 19.14 0.10
C ASP A 275 -6.31 18.67 1.37
N ASN A 276 -4.97 18.60 1.29
CA ASN A 276 -4.10 18.25 2.41
C ASN A 276 -3.51 19.48 3.14
N GLY A 277 -3.92 20.71 2.80
CA GLY A 277 -3.41 21.94 3.44
C GLY A 277 -1.90 22.16 3.27
N ILE A 278 -1.31 21.62 2.21
CA ILE A 278 0.13 21.73 1.93
C ILE A 278 0.37 23.02 1.12
N ASP A 279 1.18 23.93 1.67
CA ASP A 279 1.58 25.15 0.96
C ASP A 279 2.46 24.82 -0.24
N ILE A 280 1.98 25.18 -1.43
CA ILE A 280 2.67 24.98 -2.70
C ILE A 280 4.02 25.70 -2.76
N ASN A 281 4.19 26.80 -2.02
CA ASN A 281 5.44 27.56 -1.94
C ASN A 281 6.54 26.88 -1.12
N LYS A 282 6.27 25.69 -0.56
CA LYS A 282 7.31 24.86 0.06
C LYS A 282 8.01 23.95 -0.94
N ILE A 283 7.48 23.82 -2.17
CA ILE A 283 8.02 22.91 -3.18
C ILE A 283 9.28 23.50 -3.78
N VAL A 284 10.44 22.91 -3.49
CA VAL A 284 11.75 23.34 -4.01
C VAL A 284 12.19 22.56 -5.25
N SER A 285 11.63 21.37 -5.48
CA SER A 285 11.93 20.61 -6.69
C SER A 285 10.82 19.67 -7.13
N ILE A 286 10.82 19.34 -8.42
CA ILE A 286 9.87 18.43 -9.06
C ILE A 286 10.64 17.47 -9.98
N ALA A 287 10.43 16.18 -9.81
CA ALA A 287 10.95 15.14 -10.68
C ALA A 287 9.83 14.46 -11.47
N THR A 288 10.05 14.26 -12.78
CA THR A 288 9.04 13.67 -13.71
C THR A 288 9.69 12.71 -14.71
N ASP A 289 8.88 11.93 -15.43
CA ASP A 289 9.33 11.03 -16.50
C ASP A 289 9.87 11.73 -17.78
N GLY A 290 9.87 13.06 -17.80
CA GLY A 290 10.34 13.84 -18.94
C GLY A 290 9.34 13.98 -20.09
N ALA A 291 8.15 13.37 -20.01
CA ALA A 291 7.15 13.45 -21.07
C ALA A 291 6.70 14.89 -21.36
N ARG A 292 6.22 15.14 -22.59
CA ARG A 292 5.78 16.50 -23.00
C ARG A 292 4.65 17.07 -22.13
N SER A 293 3.77 16.21 -21.60
CA SER A 293 2.74 16.58 -20.62
C SER A 293 3.33 17.01 -19.28
N MET A 294 4.52 16.51 -18.90
CA MET A 294 5.19 16.85 -17.66
C MET A 294 6.11 18.08 -17.79
N THR A 295 6.89 18.16 -18.88
CA THR A 295 8.00 19.12 -19.03
C THR A 295 7.78 20.19 -20.09
N GLY A 296 6.64 20.21 -20.79
CA GLY A 296 6.36 21.17 -21.85
C GLY A 296 6.38 22.63 -21.36
N ILE A 297 7.11 23.51 -22.07
CA ILE A 297 7.41 24.89 -21.67
C ILE A 297 6.15 25.72 -21.27
N HIS A 298 5.03 25.51 -21.96
CA HIS A 298 3.81 26.29 -21.72
C HIS A 298 2.74 25.54 -20.92
N ARG A 299 2.61 24.23 -21.17
CA ARG A 299 1.49 23.38 -20.69
C ARG A 299 1.95 22.13 -19.92
N GLY A 300 3.24 22.03 -19.64
CA GLY A 300 3.80 20.96 -18.82
C GLY A 300 3.50 21.18 -17.34
N VAL A 301 3.35 20.09 -16.60
CA VAL A 301 3.16 20.11 -15.14
C VAL A 301 4.18 21.00 -14.43
N THR A 302 5.47 20.82 -14.75
CA THR A 302 6.54 21.61 -14.12
C THR A 302 6.39 23.10 -14.42
N SER A 303 6.11 23.47 -15.67
CA SER A 303 5.92 24.86 -16.08
C SER A 303 4.66 25.49 -15.50
N ILE A 304 3.59 24.72 -15.31
CA ILE A 304 2.35 25.21 -14.68
C ILE A 304 2.57 25.45 -13.17
N LEU A 305 3.20 24.51 -12.48
CA LEU A 305 3.49 24.64 -11.05
C LEU A 305 4.51 25.76 -10.78
N GLN A 306 5.56 25.88 -11.61
CA GLN A 306 6.55 26.96 -11.51
C GLN A 306 5.92 28.37 -11.61
N LYS A 307 4.83 28.54 -12.38
CA LYS A 307 4.11 29.82 -12.48
C LYS A 307 3.31 30.16 -11.21
N LYS A 308 2.98 29.17 -10.40
CA LYS A 308 2.21 29.35 -9.15
C LYS A 308 3.09 29.47 -7.92
N ILE A 309 4.31 28.93 -7.97
CA ILE A 309 5.30 29.00 -6.90
C ILE A 309 6.05 30.31 -6.99
N ASN A 310 6.19 31.02 -5.86
CA ASN A 310 6.77 32.35 -5.80
C ASN A 310 8.31 32.39 -5.86
N HIS A 311 8.96 31.25 -6.07
CA HIS A 311 10.41 31.11 -6.17
C HIS A 311 10.79 30.10 -7.26
N GLU A 312 12.05 30.09 -7.64
CA GLU A 312 12.57 29.12 -8.61
C GLU A 312 12.52 27.69 -8.05
N ILE A 313 12.10 26.74 -8.87
CA ILE A 313 12.10 25.31 -8.52
C ILE A 313 13.06 24.52 -9.41
N LEU A 314 13.75 23.56 -8.81
CA LEU A 314 14.58 22.63 -9.55
C LEU A 314 13.71 21.58 -10.24
N THR A 315 13.93 21.37 -11.53
CA THR A 315 13.22 20.33 -12.28
C THR A 315 14.18 19.22 -12.67
N PHE A 316 13.77 17.98 -12.39
CA PHE A 316 14.57 16.79 -12.67
C PHE A 316 13.82 15.88 -13.62
N HIS A 317 14.53 15.41 -14.65
CA HIS A 317 14.11 14.25 -15.42
C HIS A 317 14.52 13.01 -14.61
N CYS A 318 13.57 12.11 -14.36
CA CYS A 318 13.82 10.85 -13.67
C CYS A 318 15.00 10.11 -14.31
N ILE A 319 16.03 9.86 -13.50
CA ILE A 319 17.28 9.25 -13.97
C ILE A 319 17.08 7.82 -14.50
N ILE A 320 16.08 7.11 -13.99
CA ILE A 320 15.69 5.78 -14.45
C ILE A 320 15.04 5.86 -15.83
N HIS A 321 14.19 6.85 -16.07
CA HIS A 321 13.62 7.09 -17.39
C HIS A 321 14.70 7.53 -18.38
N GLN A 322 15.65 8.37 -17.96
CA GLN A 322 16.81 8.73 -18.78
C GLN A 322 17.65 7.52 -19.16
N GLU A 323 17.99 6.64 -18.21
CA GLU A 323 18.71 5.40 -18.49
C GLU A 323 17.95 4.52 -19.50
N ALA A 324 16.63 4.35 -19.30
CA ALA A 324 15.80 3.58 -20.21
C ALA A 324 15.69 4.22 -21.62
N LEU A 325 15.78 5.55 -21.73
CA LEU A 325 15.82 6.27 -23.00
C LEU A 325 17.20 6.13 -23.67
N CYS A 326 18.29 6.24 -22.91
CA CYS A 326 19.65 5.97 -23.41
C CYS A 326 19.75 4.55 -23.95
N ALA A 327 19.13 3.57 -23.29
CA ALA A 327 19.11 2.21 -23.78
C ALA A 327 18.27 2.00 -25.06
N GLN A 328 17.49 3.00 -25.50
CA GLN A 328 16.80 2.97 -26.79
C GLN A 328 17.63 3.54 -27.93
N THR A 329 18.81 4.10 -27.66
CA THR A 329 19.70 4.68 -28.68
C THR A 329 20.70 3.68 -29.26
N PHE A 330 20.53 2.38 -28.97
CA PHE A 330 21.37 1.34 -29.58
C PHE A 330 21.34 1.45 -31.12
N PRO A 331 22.49 1.23 -31.80
CA PRO A 331 22.55 1.20 -33.25
C PRO A 331 21.56 0.19 -33.83
N THR A 332 21.05 0.49 -35.03
CA THR A 332 20.06 -0.35 -35.73
C THR A 332 20.52 -1.80 -35.89
N GLU A 333 21.81 -2.03 -36.10
CA GLU A 333 22.40 -3.37 -36.17
C GLU A 333 22.24 -4.16 -34.86
N ILE A 334 22.46 -3.50 -33.72
CA ILE A 334 22.29 -4.09 -32.39
C ILE A 334 20.80 -4.31 -32.14
N VAL A 335 19.94 -3.35 -32.45
CA VAL A 335 18.48 -3.53 -32.33
C VAL A 335 17.97 -4.70 -33.17
N GLY A 336 18.55 -4.95 -34.35
CA GLY A 336 18.24 -6.11 -35.19
C GLY A 336 18.48 -7.44 -34.50
N VAL A 337 19.62 -7.61 -33.83
CA VAL A 337 19.96 -8.80 -33.02
C VAL A 337 18.90 -9.03 -31.93
N MET A 338 18.48 -7.96 -31.24
CA MET A 338 17.51 -8.04 -30.16
C MET A 338 16.15 -8.51 -30.67
N ASN A 339 15.70 -7.93 -31.79
CA ASN A 339 14.43 -8.28 -32.41
C ASN A 339 14.40 -9.75 -32.84
N LEU A 340 15.51 -10.28 -33.36
CA LEU A 340 15.59 -11.69 -33.72
C LEU A 340 15.41 -12.59 -32.49
N VAL A 341 16.13 -12.33 -31.40
CA VAL A 341 16.00 -13.10 -30.15
C VAL A 341 14.57 -13.04 -29.62
N ILE A 342 13.95 -11.86 -29.59
CA ILE A 342 12.56 -11.69 -29.14
C ILE A 342 11.60 -12.47 -30.06
N ASN A 343 11.81 -12.44 -31.37
CA ASN A 343 10.96 -13.16 -32.32
C ASN A 343 11.06 -14.68 -32.11
N ILE A 344 12.26 -15.22 -31.93
CA ILE A 344 12.49 -16.63 -31.63
C ILE A 344 11.73 -17.03 -30.36
N ILE A 345 11.96 -16.30 -29.26
CA ILE A 345 11.31 -16.59 -27.98
C ILE A 345 9.79 -16.52 -28.10
N ASN A 346 9.26 -15.46 -28.72
CA ASN A 346 7.82 -15.30 -28.90
C ASN A 346 7.23 -16.42 -29.77
N SER A 347 7.94 -16.87 -30.81
CA SER A 347 7.49 -17.98 -31.66
C SER A 347 7.39 -19.32 -30.93
N ILE A 348 8.29 -19.55 -29.97
CA ILE A 348 8.29 -20.74 -29.10
C ILE A 348 7.15 -20.62 -28.09
N LEU A 349 7.09 -19.49 -27.37
CA LEU A 349 6.15 -19.29 -26.26
C LEU A 349 4.70 -19.07 -26.71
N ALA A 350 4.46 -18.55 -27.91
CA ALA A 350 3.10 -18.37 -28.44
C ALA A 350 2.38 -19.70 -28.72
N LYS A 351 3.14 -20.79 -28.91
CA LYS A 351 2.59 -22.13 -29.15
C LYS A 351 2.64 -22.94 -27.87
N ALA A 352 1.47 -23.17 -27.25
CA ALA A 352 1.35 -23.93 -26.00
C ALA A 352 2.00 -25.33 -26.03
N LEU A 353 2.05 -25.98 -27.21
CA LEU A 353 2.78 -27.24 -27.37
C LEU A 353 4.29 -27.04 -27.29
N TYR A 354 4.84 -26.04 -27.97
CA TYR A 354 6.28 -25.79 -27.99
C TYR A 354 6.77 -25.31 -26.62
N HIS A 355 5.98 -24.49 -25.94
CA HIS A 355 6.26 -24.07 -24.56
C HIS A 355 6.36 -25.25 -23.60
N ARG A 356 5.43 -26.21 -23.65
CA ARG A 356 5.53 -27.45 -22.84
C ARG A 356 6.75 -28.28 -23.22
N GLN A 357 6.97 -28.50 -24.52
CA GLN A 357 8.09 -29.32 -25.00
C GLN A 357 9.46 -28.74 -24.65
N ILE A 358 9.66 -27.42 -24.77
CA ILE A 358 10.93 -26.80 -24.39
C ILE A 358 11.11 -26.80 -22.88
N LYS A 359 10.04 -26.66 -22.10
CA LYS A 359 10.09 -26.76 -20.64
C LYS A 359 10.52 -28.18 -20.21
N ASP A 360 9.86 -29.21 -20.75
CA ASP A 360 10.19 -30.60 -20.45
C ASP A 360 11.65 -30.91 -20.83
N PHE A 361 12.10 -30.44 -22.00
CA PHE A 361 13.49 -30.58 -22.45
C PHE A 361 14.49 -29.90 -21.52
N LEU A 362 14.20 -28.67 -21.07
CA LEU A 362 15.05 -27.93 -20.15
C LEU A 362 15.10 -28.58 -18.75
N GLU A 363 13.99 -29.16 -18.29
CA GLU A 363 13.94 -29.89 -17.01
C GLU A 363 14.74 -31.20 -17.07
N GLU A 364 14.69 -31.93 -18.20
CA GLU A 364 15.39 -33.21 -18.39
C GLU A 364 16.92 -33.06 -18.36
N ILE A 365 17.45 -31.94 -18.84
CA ILE A 365 18.88 -31.65 -18.87
C ILE A 365 19.41 -30.96 -17.60
N ASP A 366 18.61 -30.87 -16.54
CA ASP A 366 18.91 -30.14 -15.28
C ASP A 366 19.40 -28.70 -15.54
N SER A 367 18.69 -28.01 -16.44
CA SER A 367 18.95 -26.61 -16.72
C SER A 367 18.74 -25.75 -15.47
N GLN A 368 19.71 -24.88 -15.16
CA GLN A 368 19.59 -23.80 -14.15
C GLN A 368 18.28 -22.99 -14.23
N PHE A 369 17.64 -22.91 -15.41
CA PHE A 369 16.32 -22.28 -15.57
C PHE A 369 15.40 -23.19 -16.38
N SER A 370 14.28 -23.63 -15.80
CA SER A 370 13.30 -24.51 -16.45
C SER A 370 12.42 -23.82 -17.49
N GLU A 371 12.50 -22.50 -17.66
CA GLU A 371 11.60 -21.76 -18.55
C GLU A 371 12.25 -20.53 -19.19
N LEU A 372 11.89 -20.21 -20.44
CA LEU A 372 12.24 -18.95 -21.10
C LEU A 372 11.37 -17.79 -20.59
N LEU A 373 11.89 -16.56 -20.66
CA LEU A 373 11.14 -15.36 -20.26
C LEU A 373 10.44 -14.74 -21.47
N LEU A 374 9.15 -14.47 -21.35
CA LEU A 374 8.45 -13.63 -22.34
C LEU A 374 8.90 -12.17 -22.20
N HIS A 375 9.21 -11.52 -23.32
CA HIS A 375 9.55 -10.11 -23.30
C HIS A 375 8.28 -9.24 -23.21
N ASN A 376 8.19 -8.40 -22.17
CA ASN A 376 7.23 -7.30 -22.11
C ASN A 376 7.92 -5.97 -22.47
N LYS A 377 7.45 -5.32 -23.54
CA LYS A 377 7.96 -4.01 -24.02
C LYS A 377 7.98 -2.93 -22.94
N VAL A 378 7.13 -3.04 -21.92
CA VAL A 378 6.90 -2.05 -20.87
C VAL A 378 7.98 -2.08 -19.77
N ARG A 379 8.73 -3.19 -19.64
CA ARG A 379 9.72 -3.37 -18.55
C ARG A 379 11.12 -3.54 -19.12
N TRP A 380 11.91 -2.46 -19.16
CA TRP A 380 13.30 -2.49 -19.64
C TRP A 380 14.15 -3.57 -18.94
N LEU A 381 14.02 -3.71 -17.61
CA LEU A 381 14.71 -4.78 -16.84
C LEU A 381 14.45 -6.19 -17.35
N SER A 382 13.30 -6.44 -18.01
CA SER A 382 13.00 -7.74 -18.61
C SER A 382 13.91 -8.05 -19.80
N ARG A 383 14.38 -7.03 -20.54
CA ARG A 383 15.18 -7.22 -21.76
C ARG A 383 16.52 -7.88 -21.47
N GLY A 384 17.30 -7.33 -20.54
CA GLY A 384 18.58 -7.93 -20.17
C GLY A 384 18.43 -9.34 -19.59
N LYS A 385 17.38 -9.59 -18.78
CA LYS A 385 17.10 -10.94 -18.25
C LYS A 385 16.72 -11.94 -19.35
N VAL A 386 15.91 -11.52 -20.33
CA VAL A 386 15.53 -12.33 -21.49
C VAL A 386 16.77 -12.70 -22.31
N LEU A 387 17.60 -11.71 -22.63
CA LEU A 387 18.85 -11.92 -23.39
C LEU A 387 19.83 -12.83 -22.66
N GLN A 388 20.04 -12.58 -21.36
CA GLN A 388 20.90 -13.42 -20.53
C GLN A 388 20.41 -14.87 -20.50
N ARG A 389 19.11 -15.09 -20.33
CA ARG A 389 18.55 -16.44 -20.30
C ARG A 389 18.63 -17.12 -21.67
N PHE A 390 18.43 -16.37 -22.76
CA PHE A 390 18.64 -16.89 -24.12
C PHE A 390 20.10 -17.29 -24.35
N ALA A 391 21.05 -16.47 -23.90
CA ALA A 391 22.49 -16.75 -24.04
C ALA A 391 22.91 -18.02 -23.29
N LEU A 392 22.44 -18.17 -22.05
CA LEU A 392 22.70 -19.36 -21.23
C LEU A 392 22.07 -20.64 -21.80
N ARG A 393 21.12 -20.50 -22.73
CA ARG A 393 20.38 -21.62 -23.36
C ARG A 393 20.55 -21.68 -24.86
N LEU A 394 21.55 -21.00 -25.41
CA LEU A 394 21.69 -20.86 -26.85
C LEU A 394 21.81 -22.23 -27.52
N THR A 395 22.58 -23.15 -26.94
CA THR A 395 22.77 -24.51 -27.46
C THR A 395 21.46 -25.30 -27.45
N GLU A 396 20.74 -25.27 -26.33
CA GLU A 396 19.46 -25.94 -26.13
C GLU A 396 18.39 -25.40 -27.07
N ILE A 397 18.34 -24.08 -27.22
CA ILE A 397 17.41 -23.41 -28.13
C ILE A 397 17.73 -23.79 -29.58
N LYS A 398 19.00 -23.81 -29.98
CA LYS A 398 19.41 -24.28 -31.31
C LYS A 398 18.96 -25.72 -31.57
N THR A 399 19.19 -26.62 -30.61
CA THR A 399 18.75 -28.02 -30.71
C THR A 399 17.22 -28.11 -30.87
N PHE A 400 16.47 -27.40 -30.04
CA PHE A 400 15.01 -27.38 -30.11
C PHE A 400 14.50 -26.82 -31.45
N LEU A 401 15.09 -25.72 -31.94
CA LEU A 401 14.72 -25.12 -33.23
C LEU A 401 14.98 -26.07 -34.39
N ASN A 402 16.13 -26.77 -34.39
CA ASN A 402 16.48 -27.77 -35.38
C ASN A 402 15.49 -28.94 -35.39
N GLU A 403 15.09 -29.45 -34.22
CA GLU A 403 14.05 -30.48 -34.10
C GLU A 403 12.70 -30.04 -34.68
N LYS A 404 12.35 -28.74 -34.56
CA LYS A 404 11.13 -28.17 -35.14
C LYS A 404 11.30 -27.75 -36.60
N SER A 405 12.47 -27.96 -37.20
CA SER A 405 12.81 -27.50 -38.55
C SER A 405 12.59 -25.98 -38.73
N ILE A 406 12.89 -25.21 -37.69
CA ILE A 406 12.87 -23.75 -37.71
C ILE A 406 14.30 -23.27 -37.86
N ASP A 407 14.62 -22.70 -39.02
CA ASP A 407 15.99 -22.28 -39.35
C ASP A 407 16.24 -20.81 -39.00
N HIS A 408 17.38 -20.56 -38.35
CA HIS A 408 17.90 -19.25 -37.97
C HIS A 408 19.42 -19.24 -38.15
N PRO A 409 19.91 -19.09 -39.39
CA PRO A 409 21.34 -19.18 -39.70
C PRO A 409 22.19 -18.12 -38.97
N GLU A 410 21.56 -17.02 -38.56
CA GLU A 410 22.20 -15.96 -37.77
C GLU A 410 22.76 -16.49 -36.44
N LEU A 411 22.14 -17.53 -35.86
CA LEU A 411 22.61 -18.11 -34.59
C LEU A 411 23.94 -18.87 -34.75
N GLU A 412 24.34 -19.22 -35.98
CA GLU A 412 25.63 -19.84 -36.30
C GLU A 412 26.66 -18.83 -36.83
N GLU A 413 26.27 -17.57 -37.08
CA GLU A 413 27.19 -16.55 -37.58
C GLU A 413 28.00 -15.92 -36.43
N ASP A 414 29.32 -16.11 -36.44
CA ASP A 414 30.24 -15.55 -35.42
C ASP A 414 30.05 -14.04 -35.21
N LYS A 415 29.87 -13.27 -36.29
CA LYS A 415 29.65 -11.83 -36.22
C LYS A 415 28.35 -11.48 -35.49
N TRP A 416 27.30 -12.25 -35.72
CA TRP A 416 26.03 -12.06 -35.03
C TRP A 416 26.16 -12.44 -33.56
N LEU A 417 26.82 -13.56 -33.25
CA LEU A 417 27.07 -14.02 -31.89
C LEU A 417 27.89 -13.02 -31.06
N GLN A 418 28.88 -12.38 -31.66
CA GLN A 418 29.63 -11.31 -30.99
C GLN A 418 28.75 -10.10 -30.65
N LYS A 419 27.90 -9.65 -31.59
CA LYS A 419 26.94 -8.55 -31.33
C LYS A 419 25.91 -8.94 -30.28
N PHE A 420 25.46 -10.19 -30.28
CA PHE A 420 24.54 -10.74 -29.29
C PHE A 420 25.17 -10.76 -27.89
N ASN A 421 26.37 -11.31 -27.74
CA ASN A 421 27.08 -11.34 -26.46
C ASN A 421 27.39 -9.93 -25.93
N PHE A 422 27.81 -9.01 -26.81
CA PHE A 422 27.99 -7.60 -26.45
C PHE A 422 26.70 -6.98 -25.88
N MET A 423 25.56 -7.29 -26.49
CA MET A 423 24.26 -6.80 -26.04
C MET A 423 23.86 -7.43 -24.70
N VAL A 424 24.07 -8.73 -24.51
CA VAL A 424 23.82 -9.42 -23.23
C VAL A 424 24.59 -8.72 -22.11
N ASP A 425 25.90 -8.52 -22.28
CA ASP A 425 26.76 -7.88 -21.28
C ASP A 425 26.32 -6.44 -20.99
N THR A 426 26.08 -5.65 -22.03
CA THR A 426 25.70 -4.25 -21.90
C THR A 426 24.35 -4.08 -21.22
N THR A 427 23.34 -4.86 -21.64
CA THR A 427 21.99 -4.79 -21.04
C THR A 427 21.97 -5.32 -19.62
N MET A 428 22.84 -6.27 -19.26
CA MET A 428 23.03 -6.70 -17.87
C MET A 428 23.64 -5.59 -17.01
N LYS A 429 24.65 -4.87 -17.51
CA LYS A 429 25.23 -3.72 -16.79
C LYS A 429 24.23 -2.57 -16.61
N LEU A 430 23.41 -2.31 -17.63
CA LEU A 430 22.31 -1.35 -17.54
C LEU A 430 21.26 -1.78 -16.51
N ASN A 431 20.92 -3.08 -16.45
CA ASN A 431 20.03 -3.61 -15.41
C ASN A 431 20.61 -3.46 -14.00
N GLU A 432 21.91 -3.73 -13.81
CA GLU A 432 22.60 -3.51 -12.53
C GLU A 432 22.51 -2.04 -12.11
N LEU A 433 22.86 -1.11 -13.02
CA LEU A 433 22.75 0.34 -12.76
C LEU A 433 21.31 0.72 -12.39
N ASN A 434 20.33 0.29 -13.19
CA ASN A 434 18.92 0.62 -12.98
C ASN A 434 18.43 0.21 -11.58
N LEU A 435 18.82 -0.98 -11.10
CA LEU A 435 18.50 -1.45 -9.75
C LEU A 435 19.18 -0.60 -8.66
N LYS A 436 20.42 -0.15 -8.87
CA LYS A 436 21.13 0.72 -7.92
C LYS A 436 20.57 2.15 -7.87
N LEU A 437 20.03 2.64 -8.99
CA LEU A 437 19.36 3.95 -9.05
C LEU A 437 18.01 3.95 -8.32
N GLN A 438 17.42 2.76 -8.15
CA GLN A 438 16.23 2.53 -7.35
C GLN A 438 16.54 2.46 -5.85
N GLY A 439 15.50 2.56 -5.03
CA GLY A 439 15.58 2.39 -3.59
C GLY A 439 15.29 3.65 -2.80
N LYS A 440 14.82 3.43 -1.56
CA LYS A 440 14.47 4.48 -0.60
C LYS A 440 15.73 5.06 0.04
N GLY A 441 15.69 6.35 0.37
CA GLY A 441 16.73 7.00 1.18
C GLY A 441 17.96 7.49 0.41
N ASN A 442 18.15 7.09 -0.85
CA ASN A 442 19.31 7.54 -1.63
C ASN A 442 19.22 9.05 -1.96
N PRO A 443 20.26 9.86 -1.66
CA PRO A 443 20.35 11.26 -2.08
C PRO A 443 20.68 11.35 -3.58
N ALA A 444 20.58 12.54 -4.20
CA ALA A 444 20.90 12.68 -5.63
C ALA A 444 22.37 12.40 -5.92
N TYR A 445 23.27 12.87 -5.06
CA TYR A 445 24.72 12.70 -5.28
C TYR A 445 25.11 11.22 -5.31
N ALA A 446 24.51 10.38 -4.46
CA ALA A 446 24.75 8.93 -4.48
C ALA A 446 24.30 8.30 -5.80
N ARG A 447 23.16 8.75 -6.36
CA ARG A 447 22.73 8.29 -7.70
C ARG A 447 23.66 8.74 -8.80
N LEU A 448 24.17 9.98 -8.70
CA LEU A 448 25.17 10.50 -9.63
C LEU A 448 26.47 9.69 -9.55
N GLU A 449 26.93 9.35 -8.35
CA GLU A 449 28.10 8.48 -8.13
C GLU A 449 27.93 7.11 -8.80
N GLU A 450 26.75 6.50 -8.70
CA GLU A 450 26.46 5.23 -9.40
C GLU A 450 26.53 5.38 -10.93
N VAL A 451 26.01 6.49 -11.49
CA VAL A 451 26.13 6.76 -12.93
C VAL A 451 27.59 6.97 -13.34
N VAL A 452 28.36 7.76 -12.58
CA VAL A 452 29.78 8.00 -12.86
C VAL A 452 30.60 6.70 -12.73
N CYS A 453 30.28 5.86 -11.75
CA CYS A 453 30.89 4.55 -11.57
C CYS A 453 30.57 3.64 -12.76
N PHE A 454 29.30 3.61 -13.19
CA PHE A 454 28.88 2.88 -14.38
C PHE A 454 29.61 3.35 -15.63
N GLU A 455 29.72 4.66 -15.86
CA GLU A 455 30.40 5.22 -17.02
C GLU A 455 31.87 4.76 -17.10
N LYS A 456 32.59 4.81 -15.98
CA LYS A 456 33.98 4.34 -15.89
C LYS A 456 34.11 2.84 -16.17
N ASN A 457 33.24 2.03 -15.57
CA ASN A 457 33.25 0.57 -15.76
C ASN A 457 32.85 0.18 -17.19
N TYR A 458 31.87 0.89 -17.76
CA TYR A 458 31.41 0.68 -19.13
C TYR A 458 32.49 1.08 -20.15
N PHE A 459 33.21 2.17 -19.91
CA PHE A 459 34.35 2.55 -20.74
C PHE A 459 35.45 1.46 -20.75
N PHE A 460 35.74 0.86 -19.59
CA PHE A 460 36.67 -0.26 -19.51
C PHE A 460 36.18 -1.48 -20.30
N LEU A 461 34.90 -1.85 -20.14
CA LEU A 461 34.27 -2.94 -20.90
C LEU A 461 34.36 -2.68 -22.41
N LEU A 462 34.03 -1.48 -22.88
CA LEU A 462 34.13 -1.10 -24.28
C LEU A 462 35.57 -1.21 -24.81
N LYS A 463 36.56 -0.81 -24.00
CA LYS A 463 37.98 -0.94 -24.36
C LYS A 463 38.37 -2.41 -24.54
N THR A 464 38.00 -3.29 -23.61
CA THR A 464 38.23 -4.73 -23.73
C THR A 464 37.55 -5.31 -24.97
N TRP A 465 36.30 -4.91 -25.25
CA TRP A 465 35.60 -5.34 -26.46
C TRP A 465 36.31 -4.87 -27.75
N ARG A 466 36.85 -3.64 -27.77
CA ARG A 466 37.64 -3.13 -28.91
C ARG A 466 38.96 -3.88 -29.10
N GLU A 467 39.60 -4.29 -28.01
CA GLU A 467 40.86 -5.03 -28.04
C GLU A 467 40.67 -6.49 -28.49
N VAL A 468 39.56 -7.12 -28.08
CA VAL A 468 39.24 -8.53 -28.42
C VAL A 468 38.55 -8.64 -29.79
N ASN A 469 37.71 -7.67 -30.16
CA ASN A 469 36.92 -7.70 -31.39
C ASN A 469 37.19 -6.44 -32.23
N TYR A 470 38.21 -6.53 -33.10
CA TYR A 470 38.71 -5.43 -33.97
C TYR A 470 37.65 -4.76 -34.87
N PHE A 471 36.45 -5.33 -35.01
CA PHE A 471 35.45 -4.95 -36.02
C PHE A 471 34.16 -4.32 -35.48
N ILE A 472 33.91 -4.29 -34.17
CA ILE A 472 32.56 -3.95 -33.66
C ILE A 472 32.33 -2.45 -33.45
N LEU A 473 33.37 -1.62 -33.33
CA LEU A 473 33.18 -0.21 -32.98
C LEU A 473 33.97 0.74 -33.90
N LYS A 474 33.41 0.96 -35.10
CA LYS A 474 33.43 2.30 -35.75
C LYS A 474 32.15 3.10 -35.37
N ILE A 475 31.62 2.82 -34.18
CA ILE A 475 30.59 3.59 -33.46
C ILE A 475 31.34 4.38 -32.39
#